data_AF-A0A7C1HFP3-F1
#
_entry.id   AF-A0A7C1HFP3-F1
#
_cell.length_a   1.000
_cell.length_b   1.000
_cell.length_c   1.000
_cell.angle_alpha   90.00
_cell.angle_beta   90.00
_cell.angle_gamma   90.00
#
_symmetry.space_group_name_H-M   'P 1'
#
loop_
_entity.id
_entity.type
_entity.pdbx_description
1 polymer ?
#
loop_
_entity_poly.entity_id
_entity_poly.type
_entity_poly.pdbx_seq_one_letter_code
_entity_poly.pdbx_strand_id
1 'polypeptide(L)' 'MDFFLCAVGIIFIIEGLPYFVFPEKLKEYLVKISAMPESTLRFIGITAIIIGMILLYMGRR' A
#
# COMPACT_ATOMS: atom_id res chain seq x y z
N MET A 1 17.70 -14.89 -4.01
CA MET A 1 16.45 -15.13 -3.25
C MET A 1 16.36 -14.24 -2.02
N ASP A 2 17.49 -13.78 -1.50
CA ASP A 2 17.60 -12.97 -0.28
C ASP A 2 16.84 -11.63 -0.37
N PHE A 3 16.94 -10.93 -1.50
CA PHE A 3 16.23 -9.67 -1.72
C PHE A 3 14.71 -9.81 -1.77
N PHE A 4 14.18 -10.94 -2.22
CA PHE A 4 12.72 -11.14 -2.29
C PHE A 4 12.13 -11.24 -0.89
N LEU A 5 12.74 -12.06 -0.02
CA LEU A 5 12.29 -12.17 1.38
C LEU A 5 12.47 -10.84 2.13
N CYS A 6 13.57 -10.11 1.91
CA CYS A 6 13.75 -8.79 2.52
C CYS A 6 12.71 -7.77 2.04
N ALA A 7 12.41 -7.72 0.74
CA ALA A 7 11.41 -6.81 0.19
C ALA A 7 10.01 -7.11 0.76
N VAL A 8 9.62 -8.38 0.81
CA VAL A 8 8.36 -8.81 1.43
C VAL A 8 8.33 -8.45 2.92
N GLY A 9 9.42 -8.69 3.66
CA GLY A 9 9.53 -8.34 5.07
C GLY A 9 9.35 -6.84 5.33
N ILE A 10 9.96 -5.98 4.51
CA ILE A 10 9.82 -4.52 4.62
C ILE A 10 8.37 -4.09 4.33
N ILE A 11 7.71 -4.67 3.33
CA ILE A 11 6.31 -4.38 3.03
C ILE A 11 5.42 -4.73 4.23
N PHE A 12 5.64 -5.89 4.86
CA PHE A 12 4.90 -6.29 6.06
C PHE A 12 5.13 -5.36 7.25
N ILE A 13 6.36 -4.90 7.48
CA ILE A 13 6.67 -3.95 8.55
C ILE A 13 5.99 -2.61 8.28
N ILE A 14 6.09 -2.09 7.05
CA ILE A 14 5.50 -0.80 6.68
C ILE A 14 3.97 -0.85 6.77
N GLU A 15 3.33 -1.90 6.25
CA GLU A 15 1.89 -2.07 6.34
C GLU A 15 1.44 -2.30 7.78
N GLY A 16 2.18 -3.05 8.59
CA GLY A 16 1.84 -3.36 9.98
C GLY A 16 1.99 -2.19 10.96
N LEU A 17 2.89 -1.25 10.68
CA LEU A 17 3.23 -0.15 11.59
C LEU A 17 2.05 0.82 11.85
N PRO A 18 1.27 1.26 10.85
CA PRO A 18 0.02 2.00 11.07
C PRO A 18 -0.99 1.28 11.97
N TYR A 19 -1.13 -0.05 11.85
CA TYR A 19 -2.02 -0.83 12.70
C TYR A 19 -1.57 -0.83 14.16
N PHE A 20 -0.25 -0.83 14.40
CA PHE A 20 0.30 -0.85 15.75
C PHE A 20 0.32 0.54 16.40
N VAL A 21 0.76 1.57 15.68
CA VAL A 21 0.97 2.91 16.26
C VAL A 21 -0.32 3.73 16.31
N PHE A 22 -1.20 3.62 15.31
CA PHE A 22 -2.40 4.47 15.22
C PHE A 22 -3.67 3.68 14.81
N PRO A 23 -4.13 2.72 15.65
CA PRO A 23 -5.27 1.88 15.31
C PRO A 23 -6.60 2.65 15.15
N GLU A 24 -6.80 3.73 15.91
CA GLU A 24 -8.03 4.53 15.83
C GLU A 24 -8.13 5.31 14.52
N LYS A 25 -7.03 5.95 14.10
CA LYS A 25 -6.97 6.69 12.84
C LYS A 25 -7.16 5.79 11.63
N LEU A 26 -6.60 4.58 11.70
CA LEU A 26 -6.76 3.60 10.62
C LEU A 26 -8.22 3.15 10.48
N LYS A 27 -8.93 2.91 11.58
CA LYS A 27 -10.37 2.60 11.55
C LYS A 27 -11.19 3.73 10.94
N GLU A 28 -10.96 4.98 11.34
CA GLU A 28 -11.63 6.15 10.74
C GLU A 28 -11.36 6.24 9.23
N TYR A 29 -10.13 5.95 8.81
CA TYR A 29 -9.73 5.98 7.40
C TYR A 29 -10.41 4.88 6.59
N LEU A 30 -10.51 3.66 7.13
CA LEU A 30 -11.21 2.55 6.50
C LEU A 30 -12.71 2.81 6.33
N VAL A 31 -13.36 3.45 7.30
CA VAL A 31 -14.77 3.86 7.17
C VAL A 31 -14.94 4.88 6.04
N LYS A 32 -14.02 5.85 5.92
CA LYS A 32 -14.03 6.82 4.81
C LYS A 32 -13.82 6.14 3.46
N ILE A 33 -12.90 5.18 3.37
CA ILE A 33 -12.68 4.39 2.16
C ILE A 33 -13.92 3.59 1.79
N SER A 34 -14.58 2.96 2.77
CA SER A 34 -15.81 2.19 2.53
C SER A 34 -16.98 3.05 2.05
N ALA A 35 -16.95 4.36 2.29
CA ALA A 35 -17.94 5.31 1.80
C ALA A 35 -17.62 5.86 0.39
N MET A 36 -16.42 5.58 -0.15
CA MET A 36 -16.05 6.02 -1.49
C MET A 36 -16.68 5.11 -2.56
N PRO A 37 -17.04 5.66 -3.74
CA PRO A 37 -17.53 4.85 -4.85
C PRO A 37 -16.44 3.91 -5.37
N GLU A 38 -16.83 2.68 -5.72
CA GLU A 38 -15.91 1.64 -6.19
C GLU A 38 -15.07 2.09 -7.39
N SER A 39 -15.64 2.90 -8.29
CA SER A 39 -14.94 3.43 -9.47
C SER A 39 -13.70 4.24 -9.10
N THR A 40 -13.81 5.09 -8.07
CA THR A 40 -12.68 5.89 -7.57
C THR A 40 -11.64 4.99 -6.92
N LEU A 41 -12.07 3.99 -6.15
CA LEU A 41 -11.17 3.05 -5.49
C LEU A 41 -10.38 2.20 -6.50
N ARG A 42 -11.04 1.75 -7.58
CA ARG A 42 -10.39 1.06 -8.70
C ARG A 42 -9.39 1.95 -9.42
N PHE A 43 -9.72 3.22 -9.66
CA PHE A 43 -8.81 4.15 -10.31
C PHE A 43 -7.56 4.44 -9.48
N ILE A 44 -7.74 4.63 -8.16
CA ILE A 44 -6.62 4.77 -7.21
C ILE A 44 -5.75 3.51 -7.23
N GLY A 45 -6.37 2.32 -7.18
CA GLY A 45 -5.65 1.04 -7.23
C GLY A 45 -4.83 0.88 -8.50
N ILE A 46 -5.41 1.12 -9.68
CA ILE A 46 -4.69 1.03 -10.97
C ILE A 46 -3.54 2.05 -11.01
N THR A 47 -3.78 3.28 -10.57
CA THR A 47 -2.74 4.33 -10.53
C THR A 47 -1.58 3.92 -9.61
N ALA A 48 -1.88 3.38 -8.43
CA ALA A 48 -0.88 2.88 -7.49
C ALA A 48 -0.05 1.72 -8.08
N ILE A 49 -0.69 0.78 -8.79
CA ILE A 49 -0.01 -0.32 -9.47
C ILE A 49 0.93 0.21 -10.55
N ILE A 50 0.47 1.15 -11.39
CA ILE A 50 1.30 1.77 -12.44
C ILE A 50 2.52 2.48 -11.84
N ILE A 51 2.31 3.28 -10.79
CA ILE A 51 3.41 3.96 -10.09
C ILE A 51 4.39 2.95 -9.51
N GLY A 52 3.89 1.89 -8.86
CA GLY A 52 4.72 0.81 -8.33
C GLY A 52 5.56 0.12 -9.41
N MET A 53 4.99 -0.14 -10.59
CA MET A 53 5.73 -0.68 -11.73
C MET A 53 6.81 0.26 -12.24
N ILE A 54 6.53 1.57 -12.31
CA ILE A 54 7.52 2.59 -12.72
C ILE A 54 8.67 2.65 -11.71
N LEU A 55 8.38 2.67 -10.41
CA LEU A 55 9.39 2.67 -9.35
C LEU A 55 10.26 1.41 -9.39
N LEU A 56 9.66 0.23 -9.57
CA LEU A 56 10.39 -1.02 -9.73
C LEU A 56 11.29 -0.99 -10.96
N TYR A 57 10.81 -0.42 -12.08
CA TYR A 57 11.59 -0.29 -13.30
C TYR A 57 12.77 0.69 -13.13
N MET A 58 12.56 1.82 -12.45
CA MET A 58 13.62 2.79 -12.17
C MET A 58 14.66 2.27 -11.18
N GLY A 59 14.23 1.54 -10.15
CA GLY A 59 15.10 0.95 -9.14
C GLY A 59 15.86 -0.29 -9.63
N ARG A 60 15.42 -0.92 -10.72
CA ARG A 60 16.08 -2.08 -11.35
C ARG A 60 17.12 -1.65 -12.41
N ARG A 61 17.85 -0.56 -12.14
CA ARG A 61 19.09 -0.19 -12.85
C ARG A 61 20.31 -0.67 -12.08
#